data_AF-A0AAU4EMJ4-F1
#
_entry.id   AF-A0AAU4EMJ4-F1
#
_cell.length_a   1.000
_cell.length_b   1.000
_cell.length_c   1.000
_cell.angle_alpha   90.00
_cell.angle_beta   90.00
_cell.angle_gamma   90.00
#
_symmetry.space_group_name_H-M   'P 1'
#
loop_
_entity.id
_entity.type
_entity.pdbx_description
1 polymer ?
#
loop_
_entity_poly.entity_id
_entity_poly.type
_entity_poly.pdbx_seq_one_letter_code
_entity_poly.pdbx_strand_id
1 'polypeptide(L)'
;MTSTAPWWGTSLFTLATGLVTGLIAAFAALAPKRTERRLERRRLSREYKETAYPEITRATYALATAPLWSTPAEEHKALLQDLVAATHTAAFFAPTPVITAIHELLEAANSLSDRRDDIRATSRPGHQGSIDLARAEEHAEALDQIRAALQTFVDASRADLEIPGGYPILITPA
;
A
#
# COMPACT_ATOMS: atom_id res chain seq x y z
N MET A 1 24.45 6.22 -78.42
CA MET A 1 24.37 7.21 -77.32
C MET A 1 24.54 6.47 -76.01
N THR A 2 25.75 6.42 -75.47
CA THR A 2 26.07 5.75 -74.20
C THR A 2 26.32 6.81 -73.15
N SER A 3 25.38 6.93 -72.22
CA SER A 3 25.44 7.85 -71.07
C SER A 3 26.42 7.31 -70.05
N THR A 4 27.57 7.96 -69.92
CA THR A 4 28.56 7.71 -68.86
C THR A 4 28.07 8.38 -67.58
N ALA A 5 27.50 7.59 -66.66
CA ALA A 5 27.23 8.07 -65.31
C ALA A 5 28.56 8.42 -64.60
N PRO A 6 28.65 9.54 -63.86
CA PRO A 6 29.92 9.99 -63.28
C PRO A 6 30.31 9.11 -62.08
N TRP A 7 31.49 8.50 -62.15
CA TRP A 7 32.10 7.63 -61.13
C TRP A 7 32.34 8.31 -59.76
N TRP A 8 32.28 9.64 -59.71
CA TRP A 8 32.41 10.43 -58.49
C TRP A 8 31.15 10.43 -57.60
N GLY A 9 29.99 10.03 -58.14
CA GLY A 9 28.73 10.01 -57.38
C GLY A 9 28.60 8.85 -56.39
N THR A 10 29.31 7.75 -56.61
CA THR A 10 29.20 6.52 -55.82
C THR A 10 29.87 6.61 -54.44
N SER A 11 30.89 7.46 -54.28
CA SER A 11 31.67 7.57 -53.04
C SER A 11 30.97 8.37 -51.93
N LEU A 12 30.06 9.28 -52.30
CA LEU A 12 29.32 10.11 -51.34
C LEU A 12 28.16 9.35 -50.67
N PHE A 13 27.58 8.36 -51.36
CA PHE A 13 26.47 7.57 -50.82
C PHE A 13 26.90 6.55 -49.75
N THR A 14 28.11 5.98 -49.85
CA THR A 14 28.63 5.02 -48.85
C THR A 14 29.04 5.68 -47.53
N LEU A 15 29.54 6.92 -47.56
CA LEU A 15 29.83 7.68 -46.33
C LEU A 15 28.55 8.16 -45.63
N ALA A 16 27.53 8.57 -46.38
CA ALA A 16 26.25 9.01 -45.82
C ALA A 16 25.47 7.86 -45.16
N THR A 17 25.49 6.65 -45.74
CA THR A 17 24.82 5.47 -45.16
C THR A 17 25.50 4.97 -43.89
N GLY A 18 26.84 5.01 -43.81
CA GLY A 18 27.58 4.64 -42.60
C GLY A 18 27.26 5.53 -41.39
N LEU A 19 27.16 6.85 -41.61
CA LEU A 19 26.85 7.82 -40.55
C LEU A 19 25.41 7.70 -40.02
N VAL A 20 24.44 7.46 -40.92
CA VAL A 20 23.04 7.25 -40.53
C VAL A 20 22.86 5.95 -39.76
N THR A 21 23.52 4.87 -40.19
CA THR A 21 23.44 3.57 -39.49
C THR A 21 24.11 3.64 -38.11
N GLY A 22 25.24 4.35 -37.98
CA GLY A 22 25.90 4.59 -36.70
C GLY A 22 25.07 5.45 -35.74
N LEU A 23 24.37 6.47 -36.24
CA LEU A 23 23.46 7.29 -35.44
C LEU A 23 22.23 6.52 -34.97
N ILE A 24 21.64 5.67 -35.82
CA ILE A 24 20.51 4.80 -35.45
C ILE A 24 20.94 3.77 -34.40
N ALA A 25 22.11 3.14 -34.56
CA ALA A 25 22.65 2.19 -33.58
C ALA A 25 22.98 2.87 -32.24
N ALA A 26 23.52 4.09 -32.26
CA ALA A 26 23.78 4.87 -31.04
C ALA A 26 22.48 5.28 -30.33
N PHE A 27 21.43 5.68 -31.07
CA PHE A 27 20.12 5.97 -30.50
C PHE A 27 19.44 4.72 -29.92
N ALA A 28 19.52 3.58 -30.63
CA ALA A 28 19.00 2.30 -30.17
C ALA A 28 19.77 1.72 -28.98
N ALA A 29 21.04 2.10 -28.77
CA ALA A 29 21.82 1.71 -27.59
C ALA A 29 21.54 2.61 -26.36
N LEU A 30 21.13 3.86 -26.57
CA LEU A 30 20.78 4.79 -25.47
C LEU A 30 19.29 4.75 -25.07
N ALA A 31 18.38 4.37 -25.97
CA ALA A 31 16.93 4.39 -25.73
C ALA A 31 16.37 3.31 -24.76
N PRO A 32 16.82 2.03 -24.76
CA PRO A 32 16.14 0.96 -24.01
C PRO A 32 16.49 0.93 -22.51
N LYS A 33 17.71 1.34 -22.12
CA LYS A 33 18.16 1.21 -20.72
C LYS A 33 17.38 2.08 -19.73
N ARG A 34 16.75 3.18 -20.19
CA ARG A 34 15.94 4.05 -19.32
C ARG A 34 14.50 3.58 -19.20
N THR A 35 13.92 3.02 -20.26
CA THR A 35 12.55 2.49 -20.26
C THR A 35 12.47 1.16 -19.51
N GLU A 36 13.42 0.25 -19.71
CA GLU A 36 13.51 -1.02 -18.98
C GLU A 36 13.65 -0.79 -17.47
N ARG A 37 14.57 0.09 -17.04
CA ARG A 37 14.74 0.46 -15.63
C ARG A 37 13.48 1.08 -15.01
N ARG A 38 12.68 1.83 -15.79
CA ARG A 38 11.42 2.42 -15.32
C ARG A 38 10.34 1.36 -15.15
N LEU A 39 10.25 0.41 -16.07
CA LEU A 39 9.31 -0.71 -15.99
C LEU A 39 9.68 -1.65 -14.83
N GLU A 40 10.96 -1.98 -14.67
CA GLU A 40 11.46 -2.75 -13.53
C GLU A 40 11.19 -2.06 -12.19
N ARG A 41 11.46 -0.75 -12.08
CA ARG A 41 11.13 0.02 -10.87
C ARG A 41 9.65 0.04 -10.55
N ARG A 42 8.79 0.19 -11.57
CA ARG A 42 7.33 0.13 -11.39
C ARG A 42 6.87 -1.25 -10.95
N ARG A 43 7.44 -2.31 -11.53
CA ARG A 43 7.13 -3.70 -11.17
C ARG A 43 7.56 -4.02 -9.74
N LEU A 44 8.79 -3.67 -9.35
CA LEU A 44 9.28 -3.84 -7.99
C LEU A 44 8.41 -3.06 -7.00
N SER A 45 8.08 -1.80 -7.31
CA SER A 45 7.19 -0.99 -6.48
C SER A 45 5.81 -1.61 -6.31
N ARG A 46 5.26 -2.24 -7.35
CA ARG A 46 3.96 -2.94 -7.28
C ARG A 46 4.03 -4.19 -6.39
N GLU A 47 5.08 -5.00 -6.52
CA GLU A 47 5.27 -6.21 -5.70
C GLU A 47 5.39 -5.86 -4.21
N TYR A 48 6.11 -4.78 -3.87
CA TYR A 48 6.16 -4.26 -2.50
C TYR A 48 4.78 -3.81 -1.99
N LYS A 49 4.00 -3.10 -2.82
CA LYS A 49 2.64 -2.64 -2.47
C LYS A 49 1.67 -3.82 -2.27
N GLU A 50 1.72 -4.81 -3.15
CA GLU A 50 0.91 -6.04 -3.08
C GLU A 50 1.22 -6.86 -1.83
N THR A 51 2.41 -6.73 -1.25
CA THR A 51 2.78 -7.38 0.01
C THR A 51 2.41 -6.52 1.23
N ALA A 52 2.70 -5.22 1.19
CA ALA A 52 2.57 -4.34 2.35
C ALA A 52 1.13 -3.92 2.67
N TYR A 53 0.28 -3.65 1.67
CA TYR A 53 -1.09 -3.19 1.93
C TYR A 53 -1.96 -4.27 2.58
N PRO A 54 -1.91 -5.54 2.15
CA PRO A 54 -2.59 -6.62 2.87
C PRO A 54 -2.06 -6.83 4.28
N GLU A 55 -0.77 -6.58 4.52
CA GLU A 55 -0.16 -6.71 5.84
C GLU A 55 -0.73 -5.69 6.83
N ILE A 56 -0.91 -4.44 6.41
CA ILE A 56 -1.60 -3.41 7.21
C ILE A 56 -3.02 -3.85 7.52
N THR A 57 -3.75 -4.34 6.52
CA THR A 57 -5.14 -4.85 6.70
C THR A 57 -5.19 -6.00 7.71
N ARG A 58 -4.25 -6.93 7.63
CA ARG A 58 -4.11 -8.08 8.54
C ARG A 58 -3.84 -7.62 9.97
N ALA A 59 -2.89 -6.71 10.16
CA ALA A 59 -2.54 -6.17 11.47
C ALA A 59 -3.72 -5.40 12.10
N THR A 60 -4.41 -4.57 11.32
CA THR A 60 -5.64 -3.89 11.76
C THR A 60 -6.72 -4.89 12.17
N TYR A 61 -6.95 -5.93 11.37
CA TYR A 61 -7.94 -6.95 11.70
C TYR A 61 -7.59 -7.68 13.00
N ALA A 62 -6.33 -8.08 13.18
CA ALA A 62 -5.86 -8.74 14.40
C ALA A 62 -6.06 -7.83 15.63
N LEU A 63 -5.72 -6.55 15.53
CA LEU A 63 -5.98 -5.56 16.58
C LEU A 63 -7.48 -5.42 16.86
N ALA A 64 -8.31 -5.22 15.84
CA ALA A 64 -9.75 -4.98 15.99
C ALA A 64 -10.48 -6.19 16.59
N THR A 65 -10.10 -7.41 16.21
CA THR A 65 -10.79 -8.65 16.61
C THR A 65 -10.23 -9.31 17.87
N ALA A 66 -9.12 -8.81 18.42
CA ALA A 66 -8.56 -9.30 19.68
C ALA A 66 -9.59 -9.17 20.83
N PRO A 67 -9.96 -10.27 21.52
CA PRO A 67 -10.93 -10.23 22.61
C PRO A 67 -10.44 -9.35 23.77
N LEU A 68 -11.26 -8.39 24.19
CA LEU A 68 -10.87 -7.40 25.20
C LEU A 68 -10.32 -8.01 26.50
N TRP A 69 -10.98 -9.06 27.01
CA TRP A 69 -10.65 -9.66 28.31
C TRP A 69 -9.75 -10.88 28.23
N SER A 70 -9.75 -11.61 27.10
CA SER A 70 -8.91 -12.80 26.93
C SER A 70 -7.51 -12.46 26.43
N THR A 71 -7.34 -11.34 25.73
CA THR A 71 -6.04 -10.85 25.29
C THR A 71 -5.41 -9.99 26.38
N PRO A 72 -4.21 -10.34 26.88
CA PRO A 72 -3.44 -9.50 27.82
C PRO A 72 -3.17 -8.09 27.27
N ALA A 73 -3.04 -7.09 28.14
CA ALA A 73 -2.76 -5.72 27.73
C ALA A 73 -1.45 -5.57 26.93
N GLU A 74 -0.40 -6.31 27.32
CA GLU A 74 0.88 -6.30 26.60
C GLU A 74 0.78 -6.90 25.20
N GLU A 75 -0.05 -7.93 25.02
CA GLU A 75 -0.32 -8.49 23.68
C GLU A 75 -1.11 -7.50 22.83
N HIS A 76 -2.03 -6.72 23.43
CA HIS A 76 -2.74 -5.65 22.72
C HIS A 76 -1.80 -4.55 22.20
N LYS A 77 -0.87 -4.12 23.05
CA LYS A 77 0.17 -3.16 22.66
C LYS A 77 1.04 -3.72 21.55
N ALA A 78 1.40 -5.00 21.60
CA ALA A 78 2.16 -5.65 20.54
C ALA A 78 1.40 -5.60 19.20
N LEU A 79 0.10 -5.89 19.18
CA LEU A 79 -0.73 -5.79 17.97
C LEU A 79 -0.77 -4.38 17.38
N LEU A 80 -0.84 -3.35 18.24
CA LEU A 80 -0.74 -1.95 17.79
C LEU A 80 0.64 -1.63 17.20
N GLN A 81 1.72 -2.12 17.84
CA GLN A 81 3.08 -1.94 17.32
C GLN A 81 3.30 -2.67 15.99
N ASP A 82 2.71 -3.85 15.81
CA ASP A 82 2.75 -4.60 14.55
C ASP A 82 2.07 -3.81 13.42
N LEU A 83 0.92 -3.19 13.71
CA LEU A 83 0.27 -2.27 12.77
C LEU A 83 1.18 -1.08 12.43
N VAL A 84 1.76 -0.42 13.43
CA VAL A 84 2.69 0.71 13.23
C VAL A 84 3.88 0.27 12.36
N ALA A 85 4.50 -0.87 12.65
CA ALA A 85 5.61 -1.42 11.87
C ALA A 85 5.22 -1.69 10.41
N ALA A 86 4.02 -2.25 10.16
CA ALA A 86 3.50 -2.48 8.82
C ALA A 86 3.34 -1.15 8.05
N THR A 87 2.84 -0.10 8.71
CA THR A 87 2.65 1.22 8.09
C THR A 87 3.96 1.93 7.74
N HIS A 88 5.01 1.76 8.54
CA HIS A 88 6.34 2.30 8.23
C HIS A 88 6.90 1.79 6.91
N THR A 89 6.65 0.51 6.59
CA THR A 89 7.06 -0.06 5.31
C THR A 89 6.35 0.65 4.15
N ALA A 90 5.05 0.89 4.27
CA ALA A 90 4.26 1.56 3.25
C ALA A 90 4.64 3.03 3.05
N ALA A 91 5.07 3.74 4.11
CA ALA A 91 5.44 5.15 4.05
C ALA A 91 6.56 5.47 3.05
N PHE A 92 7.41 4.49 2.71
CA PHE A 92 8.51 4.70 1.75
C PHE A 92 8.08 4.80 0.28
N PHE A 93 6.92 4.24 -0.09
CA PHE A 93 6.51 4.12 -1.49
C PHE A 93 5.04 4.45 -1.75
N ALA A 94 4.22 4.55 -0.71
CA ALA A 94 2.80 4.85 -0.86
C ALA A 94 2.58 6.29 -1.36
N PRO A 95 1.59 6.52 -2.23
CA PRO A 95 1.23 7.87 -2.63
C PRO A 95 0.52 8.61 -1.48
N THR A 96 0.46 9.95 -1.58
CA THR A 96 -0.15 10.80 -0.54
C THR A 96 -1.55 10.36 -0.09
N PRO A 97 -2.51 9.97 -0.97
CA PRO A 97 -3.83 9.53 -0.52
C PRO A 97 -3.79 8.30 0.39
N VAL A 98 -2.90 7.34 0.10
CA VAL A 98 -2.72 6.14 0.93
C VAL A 98 -2.06 6.51 2.26
N ILE A 99 -1.09 7.44 2.26
CA ILE A 99 -0.46 7.93 3.50
C ILE A 99 -1.48 8.64 4.39
N THR A 100 -2.35 9.47 3.83
CA THR A 100 -3.43 10.11 4.59
C THR A 100 -4.35 9.08 5.23
N ALA A 101 -4.78 8.07 4.47
CA ALA A 101 -5.63 7.01 5.00
C ALA A 101 -4.92 6.14 6.06
N ILE A 102 -3.60 5.93 5.93
CA ILE A 102 -2.78 5.29 6.97
C ILE A 102 -2.80 6.10 8.26
N HIS A 103 -2.70 7.43 8.21
CA HIS A 103 -2.76 8.26 9.41
C HIS A 103 -4.12 8.18 10.09
N GLU A 104 -5.21 8.28 9.33
CA GLU A 104 -6.58 8.11 9.85
C GLU A 104 -6.75 6.73 10.52
N LEU A 105 -6.19 5.68 9.91
CA LEU A 105 -6.21 4.32 10.45
C LEU A 105 -5.41 4.20 11.76
N LEU A 106 -4.23 4.81 11.84
CA LEU A 106 -3.42 4.81 13.06
C LEU A 106 -4.09 5.62 14.18
N GLU A 107 -4.75 6.74 13.86
CA GLU A 107 -5.51 7.52 14.83
C GLU A 107 -6.67 6.70 15.42
N ALA A 108 -7.46 6.05 14.56
CA ALA A 108 -8.54 5.16 14.99
C ALA A 108 -8.02 3.95 15.81
N ALA A 109 -6.88 3.37 15.43
CA ALA A 109 -6.26 2.26 16.15
C ALA A 109 -5.75 2.65 17.56
N ASN A 110 -5.17 3.85 17.70
CA ASN A 110 -4.79 4.40 19.00
C ASN A 110 -6.04 4.66 19.85
N SER A 111 -7.06 5.32 19.29
CA SER A 111 -8.33 5.57 19.97
C SER A 111 -8.97 4.28 20.49
N LEU A 112 -9.01 3.21 19.69
CA LEU A 112 -9.49 1.90 20.11
C LEU A 112 -8.65 1.31 21.25
N SER A 113 -7.32 1.45 21.19
CA SER A 113 -6.42 0.93 22.23
C SER A 113 -6.62 1.66 23.56
N ASP A 114 -6.66 3.00 23.52
CA ASP A 114 -6.93 3.85 24.69
C ASP A 114 -8.28 3.55 25.31
N ARG A 115 -9.32 3.38 24.47
CA ARG A 115 -10.67 3.00 24.88
C ARG A 115 -10.69 1.66 25.60
N ARG A 116 -9.97 0.67 25.09
CA ARG A 116 -9.89 -0.67 25.68
C ARG A 116 -9.16 -0.66 27.01
N ASP A 117 -8.11 0.14 27.13
CA ASP A 117 -7.38 0.29 28.38
C ASP A 117 -8.22 1.02 29.45
N ASP A 118 -8.99 2.06 29.08
CA ASP A 118 -9.95 2.70 29.99
C ASP A 118 -11.04 1.71 30.47
N ILE A 119 -11.61 0.91 29.57
CA ILE A 119 -12.61 -0.09 29.94
C ILE A 119 -12.02 -1.15 30.88
N ARG A 120 -10.79 -1.62 30.63
CA ARG A 120 -10.11 -2.57 31.53
C ARG A 120 -9.81 -1.97 32.90
N ALA A 121 -9.50 -0.68 32.97
CA ALA A 121 -9.21 0.02 34.21
C ALA A 121 -10.47 0.30 35.04
N THR A 122 -11.60 0.57 34.38
CA THR A 122 -12.83 1.06 35.03
C THR A 122 -13.95 0.03 35.13
N SER A 123 -13.84 -1.11 34.45
CA SER A 123 -14.86 -2.15 34.39
C SER A 123 -14.29 -3.55 34.62
N ARG A 124 -15.16 -4.55 34.69
CA ARG A 124 -14.82 -5.97 34.84
C ARG A 124 -15.55 -6.79 33.77
N PRO A 125 -15.00 -7.94 33.35
CA PRO A 125 -15.69 -8.81 32.41
C PRO A 125 -17.02 -9.28 32.99
N GLY A 126 -18.08 -9.18 32.17
CA GLY A 126 -19.38 -9.80 32.45
C GLY A 126 -19.37 -11.31 32.15
N HIS A 127 -20.57 -11.91 32.11
CA HIS A 127 -20.70 -13.33 31.76
C HIS A 127 -20.09 -13.60 30.38
N GLN A 128 -19.26 -14.64 30.26
CA GLN A 128 -18.54 -14.99 29.03
C GLN A 128 -17.62 -13.89 28.47
N GLY A 129 -17.18 -12.93 29.30
CA GLY A 129 -16.34 -11.83 28.84
C GLY A 129 -17.12 -10.75 28.08
N SER A 130 -18.42 -10.61 28.33
CA SER A 130 -19.17 -9.47 27.81
C SER A 130 -18.63 -8.15 28.39
N ILE A 131 -18.73 -7.08 27.62
CA ILE A 131 -18.45 -5.72 28.10
C ILE A 131 -19.67 -5.24 28.90
N ASP A 132 -19.44 -4.43 29.93
CA ASP A 132 -20.51 -3.73 30.66
C ASP A 132 -21.36 -2.90 29.70
N LEU A 133 -22.69 -2.99 29.80
CA LEU A 133 -23.65 -2.29 28.94
C LEU A 133 -23.39 -0.78 28.90
N ALA A 134 -22.96 -0.19 30.03
CA ALA A 134 -22.65 1.24 30.10
C ALA A 134 -21.46 1.65 29.22
N ARG A 135 -20.55 0.72 28.89
CA ARG A 135 -19.35 0.95 28.09
C ARG A 135 -19.40 0.29 26.71
N ALA A 136 -20.42 -0.53 26.47
CA ALA A 136 -20.57 -1.30 25.24
C ALA A 136 -20.73 -0.40 24.01
N GLU A 137 -21.53 0.68 24.13
CA GLU A 137 -21.76 1.64 23.04
C GLU A 137 -20.46 2.33 22.62
N GLU A 138 -19.70 2.84 23.59
CA GLU A 138 -18.45 3.54 23.30
C GLU A 138 -17.34 2.60 22.76
N HIS A 139 -17.34 1.32 23.15
CA HIS A 139 -16.47 0.31 22.53
C HIS A 139 -16.90 -0.01 21.09
N ALA A 140 -18.20 -0.12 20.84
CA ALA A 140 -18.75 -0.34 19.51
C ALA A 140 -18.43 0.84 18.58
N GLU A 141 -18.55 2.07 19.07
CA GLU A 141 -18.19 3.28 18.32
C GLU A 141 -16.70 3.27 17.93
N ALA A 142 -15.79 2.93 18.84
CA ALA A 142 -14.37 2.80 18.52
C ALA A 142 -14.10 1.70 17.47
N LEU A 143 -14.85 0.59 17.51
CA LEU A 143 -14.78 -0.44 16.48
C LEU A 143 -15.35 0.02 15.12
N ASP A 144 -16.38 0.85 15.11
CA ASP A 144 -16.93 1.42 13.89
C ASP A 144 -15.98 2.46 13.27
N GLN A 145 -15.29 3.26 14.10
CA GLN A 145 -14.25 4.20 13.67
C GLN A 145 -13.08 3.47 12.99
N ILE A 146 -12.54 2.41 13.58
CA ILE A 146 -11.46 1.64 12.96
C ILE A 146 -11.94 0.92 11.68
N ARG A 147 -13.20 0.46 11.63
CA ARG A 147 -13.79 -0.13 10.43
C ARG A 147 -13.88 0.89 9.30
N ALA A 148 -14.35 2.10 9.60
CA ALA A 148 -14.44 3.18 8.62
C ALA A 148 -13.06 3.59 8.11
N ALA A 149 -12.07 3.77 9.00
CA ALA A 149 -10.72 4.12 8.61
C ALA A 149 -10.05 3.01 7.77
N LEU A 150 -10.31 1.73 8.12
CA LEU A 150 -9.84 0.59 7.31
C LEU A 150 -10.47 0.60 5.91
N GLN A 151 -11.74 0.96 5.78
CA GLN A 151 -12.40 1.10 4.47
C GLN A 151 -11.73 2.18 3.63
N THR A 152 -11.49 3.37 4.20
CA THR A 152 -10.79 4.46 3.52
C THR A 152 -9.39 4.02 3.06
N PHE A 153 -8.65 3.32 3.93
CA PHE A 153 -7.32 2.78 3.58
C PHE A 153 -7.41 1.77 2.42
N VAL A 154 -8.31 0.80 2.52
CA VAL A 154 -8.47 -0.23 1.48
C VAL A 154 -8.86 0.39 0.15
N ASP A 155 -9.77 1.35 0.13
CA ASP A 155 -10.19 2.03 -1.10
C ASP A 155 -9.04 2.83 -1.73
N ALA A 156 -8.26 3.55 -0.91
CA ALA A 156 -7.07 4.25 -1.37
C ALA A 156 -5.99 3.30 -1.92
N SER A 157 -5.73 2.19 -1.22
CA SER A 157 -4.76 1.16 -1.64
C SER A 157 -5.18 0.45 -2.92
N ARG A 158 -6.48 0.17 -3.09
CA ARG A 158 -7.01 -0.44 -4.31
C ARG A 158 -6.94 0.50 -5.49
N ALA A 159 -7.23 1.79 -5.29
CA ALA A 159 -7.06 2.82 -6.31
C ALA A 159 -5.59 2.93 -6.74
N ASP A 160 -4.64 2.88 -5.80
CA ASP A 160 -3.20 2.89 -6.10
C ASP A 160 -2.71 1.62 -6.84
N LEU A 161 -3.32 0.47 -6.55
CA LEU A 161 -3.03 -0.79 -7.24
C LEU A 161 -3.83 -0.99 -8.55
N GLU A 162 -4.68 -0.02 -8.92
CA GLU A 162 -5.57 -0.10 -10.08
C GLU A 162 -6.49 -1.34 -10.06
N ILE A 163 -6.93 -1.78 -8.87
CA ILE A 163 -7.79 -2.96 -8.71
C ILE A 163 -9.27 -2.53 -8.72
N PRO A 164 -10.08 -2.95 -9.72
CA PRO A 164 -11.49 -2.57 -9.80
C PRO A 164 -12.37 -3.33 -8.80
N GLY A 165 -13.50 -2.74 -8.41
CA GLY A 165 -14.54 -3.34 -7.56
C GLY A 165 -14.47 -2.95 -6.07
N GLY A 166 -15.44 -3.40 -5.29
CA GLY A 166 -15.48 -3.19 -3.83
C GLY A 166 -14.69 -4.25 -3.05
N TYR A 167 -14.36 -3.94 -1.79
CA TYR A 167 -13.73 -4.88 -0.86
C TYR A 167 -14.66 -5.21 0.30
N PRO A 168 -14.92 -6.50 0.61
CA PRO A 168 -15.71 -6.86 1.77
C PRO A 168 -14.85 -6.74 3.04
N ILE A 169 -15.12 -5.75 3.89
CA ILE A 169 -14.50 -5.69 5.22
C ILE A 169 -15.11 -6.77 6.11
N LEU A 170 -14.27 -7.70 6.57
CA LEU A 170 -14.67 -8.86 7.37
C LEU A 170 -14.70 -8.59 8.90
N ILE A 171 -14.63 -7.34 9.34
CA ILE A 171 -14.80 -6.98 10.75
C ILE A 171 -16.29 -7.02 11.08
N THR A 172 -16.83 -8.21 11.30
CA THR A 172 -18.19 -8.39 11.80
C THR A 172 -18.30 -7.95 13.26
N PRO A 173 -19.37 -7.22 13.65
CA PRO A 173 -19.65 -6.99 15.06
C PRO A 173 -19.85 -8.34 15.75
N ALA A 174 -19.15 -8.54 16.88
CA ALA A 174 -19.36 -9.67 17.76
C ALA A 174 -20.61 -9.48 18.61
#